data_AF-A0A2R6CL25-F1
#
_entry.id   AF-A0A2R6CL25-F1
#
_cell.length_a   1.000
_cell.length_b   1.000
_cell.length_c   1.000
_cell.angle_alpha   90.00
_cell.angle_beta   90.00
_cell.angle_gamma   90.00
#
_symmetry.space_group_name_H-M   'P 1'
#
loop_
_entity.id
_entity.type
_entity.pdbx_description
1 polymer ?
#
loop_
_entity_poly.entity_id
_entity_poly.type
_entity_poly.pdbx_seq_one_letter_code
_entity_poly.pdbx_strand_id
1 'polypeptide(L)'
;MDICGAISAMRFSNQQCVTASMDHVDFIAPIDTGEIAVTRAYVFNTGRTSVDVKVDVHSENPRTGTQQDTTTSFLTYVAIDESGTPVTVPNVACETEAEAELRQSAVEKRQSELQSIVDRME
;
A
#
# COMPACT_ATOMS: atom_id res chain seq x y z
N MET A 1 7.31 -4.87 2.53
CA MET A 1 5.99 -4.37 2.11
C MET A 1 4.95 -4.56 3.21
N ASP A 2 4.57 -5.80 3.54
CA ASP A 2 3.51 -6.13 4.52
C ASP A 2 3.66 -5.38 5.86
N ILE A 3 4.80 -5.48 6.55
CA ILE A 3 5.04 -4.78 7.82
C ILE A 3 4.76 -3.26 7.72
N CYS A 4 5.25 -2.60 6.67
CA CYS A 4 5.06 -1.16 6.50
C CYS A 4 3.58 -0.82 6.22
N GLY A 5 2.91 -1.63 5.39
CA GLY A 5 1.49 -1.47 5.11
C GLY A 5 0.62 -1.68 6.35
N ALA A 6 0.90 -2.72 7.13
CA ALA A 6 0.21 -3.01 8.39
C ALA A 6 0.40 -1.87 9.40
N ILE A 7 1.62 -1.33 9.54
CA ILE A 7 1.87 -0.15 10.38
C ILE A 7 1.02 1.04 9.94
N SER A 8 0.91 1.28 8.63
CA SER A 8 0.08 2.37 8.09
C SER A 8 -1.41 2.14 8.40
N ALA A 9 -1.91 0.93 8.17
CA ALA A 9 -3.30 0.55 8.46
C ALA A 9 -3.64 0.64 9.96
N MET A 10 -2.75 0.16 10.83
CA MET A 10 -2.94 0.21 12.28
C MET A 10 -2.92 1.67 12.79
N ARG A 11 -2.01 2.50 12.28
CA ARG A 11 -1.96 3.93 12.63
C ARG A 11 -3.21 4.68 12.20
N PHE A 12 -3.73 4.38 11.02
CA PHE A 12 -4.94 5.01 10.49
C PHE A 12 -6.21 4.57 11.25
N SER A 13 -6.37 3.25 11.44
CA SER A 13 -7.58 2.69 12.05
C SER A 13 -7.58 2.80 13.59
N ASN A 14 -6.41 3.00 14.19
CA ASN A 14 -6.19 2.89 15.63
C ASN A 14 -6.65 1.54 16.20
N GLN A 15 -6.45 0.48 15.43
CA GLN A 15 -6.83 -0.90 15.75
C GLN A 15 -5.74 -1.87 15.32
N GLN A 16 -5.78 -3.10 15.84
CA GLN A 16 -4.99 -4.19 15.28
C GLN A 16 -5.51 -4.49 13.87
N CYS A 17 -4.61 -4.74 12.92
CA CYS A 17 -4.97 -5.10 11.56
C CYS A 17 -4.37 -6.45 11.16
N VAL A 18 -5.10 -7.19 10.33
CA VAL A 18 -4.63 -8.42 9.67
C VAL A 18 -4.67 -8.25 8.16
N THR A 19 -3.72 -8.85 7.46
CA THR A 19 -3.64 -8.82 5.98
C THR A 19 -4.73 -9.73 5.41
N ALA A 20 -5.68 -9.15 4.69
CA ALA A 20 -6.79 -9.89 4.08
C ALA A 20 -6.46 -10.31 2.64
N SER A 21 -5.85 -9.41 1.87
CA SER A 21 -5.38 -9.69 0.52
C SER A 21 -4.21 -8.80 0.14
N MET A 22 -3.46 -9.26 -0.85
CA MET A 22 -2.43 -8.50 -1.55
C MET A 22 -2.66 -8.70 -3.03
N ASP A 23 -2.63 -7.61 -3.79
CA ASP A 23 -2.77 -7.65 -5.24
C ASP A 23 -1.48 -8.20 -5.88
N HIS A 24 -1.45 -8.34 -7.21
CA HIS A 24 -0.24 -8.78 -7.92
C HIS A 24 0.94 -7.83 -7.66
N VAL A 25 2.15 -8.38 -7.63
CA VAL A 25 3.36 -7.61 -7.37
C VAL A 25 4.33 -7.83 -8.52
N ASP A 26 4.64 -6.75 -9.22
CA ASP A 26 5.70 -6.72 -10.22
C ASP A 26 7.00 -6.17 -9.59
N PHE A 27 8.08 -6.93 -9.78
CA PHE A 27 9.44 -6.51 -9.43
C PHE A 27 10.09 -5.91 -10.68
N ILE A 28 9.93 -4.59 -10.86
CA ILE A 28 10.36 -3.87 -12.07
C ILE A 28 11.85 -3.57 -12.10
N ALA A 29 12.52 -3.55 -10.93
CA ALA A 29 13.95 -3.38 -10.79
C ALA A 29 14.49 -4.13 -9.57
N PRO A 30 15.76 -4.60 -9.60
CA PRO A 30 16.39 -5.21 -8.44
C PRO A 30 16.75 -4.16 -7.37
N ILE A 31 17.01 -4.64 -6.16
CA ILE A 31 17.68 -3.89 -5.10
C ILE A 31 19.03 -4.56 -4.88
N ASP A 32 20.12 -3.87 -5.18
CA ASP A 32 21.46 -4.45 -5.13
C ASP A 32 22.03 -4.49 -3.70
N THR A 33 23.01 -5.38 -3.49
CA THR A 33 23.69 -5.46 -2.19
C THR A 33 24.41 -4.15 -1.88
N GLY A 34 24.10 -3.57 -0.71
CA GLY A 34 24.64 -2.29 -0.28
C GLY A 34 23.75 -1.09 -0.60
N GLU A 35 22.65 -1.29 -1.32
CA GLU A 35 21.59 -0.29 -1.45
C GLU A 35 20.64 -0.30 -0.25
N ILE A 36 19.93 0.81 -0.08
CA ILE A 36 18.91 0.98 0.96
C ILE A 36 17.54 0.75 0.32
N ALA A 37 16.77 -0.20 0.85
CA ALA A 37 15.37 -0.36 0.48
C ALA A 37 14.52 0.65 1.26
N VAL A 38 13.94 1.63 0.56
CA VAL A 38 13.06 2.64 1.16
C VAL A 38 11.62 2.27 0.84
N THR A 39 10.84 1.98 1.88
CA THR A 39 9.42 1.63 1.76
C THR A 39 8.56 2.77 2.29
N ARG A 40 7.58 3.20 1.50
CA ARG A 40 6.57 4.20 1.90
C ARG A 40 5.19 3.59 1.76
N ALA A 41 4.32 3.80 2.76
CA ALA A 41 2.98 3.25 2.77
C ALA A 41 1.96 4.28 3.23
N TYR A 42 0.82 4.34 2.54
CA TYR A 42 -0.30 5.22 2.92
C TYR A 42 -1.65 4.57 2.63
N VAL A 43 -2.63 4.89 3.46
CA VAL A 43 -4.02 4.49 3.27
C VAL A 43 -4.63 5.37 2.19
N PHE A 44 -5.25 4.77 1.18
CA PHE A 44 -5.92 5.51 0.10
C PHE A 44 -7.42 5.22 0.01
N ASN A 45 -7.89 4.12 0.61
CA ASN A 45 -9.30 3.78 0.60
C ASN A 45 -9.69 2.95 1.83
N THR A 46 -10.97 2.98 2.19
CA THR A 46 -11.54 2.25 3.33
C THR A 46 -12.90 1.66 2.97
N GLY A 47 -13.16 0.44 3.41
CA GLY A 47 -14.49 -0.15 3.40
C GLY A 47 -15.19 0.04 4.76
N ARG A 48 -16.06 -0.89 5.15
CA ARG A 48 -16.67 -0.87 6.49
C ARG A 48 -15.64 -1.19 7.57
N THR A 49 -14.86 -2.25 7.38
CA THR A 49 -13.84 -2.75 8.33
C THR A 49 -12.47 -2.92 7.66
N SER A 50 -12.40 -2.68 6.35
CA SER A 50 -11.20 -2.87 5.55
C SER A 50 -10.46 -1.56 5.31
N VAL A 51 -9.14 -1.63 5.22
CA VAL A 51 -8.24 -0.51 4.95
C VAL A 51 -7.34 -0.89 3.77
N ASP A 52 -7.46 -0.15 2.67
CA ASP A 52 -6.62 -0.34 1.51
C ASP A 52 -5.39 0.57 1.59
N VAL A 53 -4.23 -0.04 1.46
CA VAL A 53 -2.92 0.61 1.59
C VAL A 53 -2.13 0.41 0.32
N LYS A 54 -1.56 1.49 -0.19
CA LYS A 54 -0.54 1.44 -1.23
C LYS A 54 0.83 1.43 -0.57
N VAL A 55 1.72 0.56 -1.04
CA VAL A 55 3.11 0.49 -0.60
C VAL A 55 4.04 0.62 -1.79
N ASP A 56 4.84 1.69 -1.81
CA ASP A 56 5.87 1.95 -2.82
C ASP A 56 7.24 1.62 -2.23
N VAL A 57 8.07 0.93 -3.02
CA VAL A 57 9.45 0.55 -2.69
C VAL A 57 10.38 1.11 -3.76
N HIS A 58 11.42 1.81 -3.32
CA HIS A 58 12.54 2.21 -4.16
C HIS A 58 13.86 1.80 -3.51
N SER A 59 14.86 1.50 -4.32
CA SER A 59 16.25 1.42 -3.88
C SER A 59 16.86 2.81 -3.83
N GLU A 60 17.79 3.00 -2.91
CA GLU A 60 18.65 4.18 -2.86
C GLU A 60 20.10 3.75 -2.72
N ASN A 61 20.97 4.26 -3.59
CA ASN A 61 22.41 4.14 -3.43
C ASN A 61 22.91 5.16 -2.39
N PRO A 62 23.41 4.73 -1.21
CA PRO A 62 23.75 5.66 -0.13
C PRO A 62 24.97 6.54 -0.43
N ARG A 63 25.76 6.23 -1.46
CA ARG A 63 26.95 7.01 -1.84
C ARG A 63 26.65 8.08 -2.86
N THR A 64 25.72 7.81 -3.79
CA THR A 64 25.38 8.75 -4.88
C THR A 64 24.04 9.45 -4.67
N GLY A 65 23.18 8.92 -3.79
CA GLY A 65 21.80 9.38 -3.60
C GLY A 65 20.88 9.01 -4.77
N THR A 66 21.33 8.19 -5.72
CA THR A 66 20.50 7.75 -6.85
C THR A 66 19.39 6.84 -6.33
N GLN A 67 18.16 7.09 -6.77
CA GLN A 67 16.99 6.29 -6.41
C GLN A 67 16.39 5.61 -7.65
N GLN A 68 15.83 4.42 -7.45
CA GLN A 68 15.15 3.66 -8.50
C GLN A 68 13.90 2.98 -7.93
N ASP A 69 12.74 3.20 -8.56
CA ASP A 69 11.52 2.49 -8.22
C ASP A 69 11.67 0.99 -8.52
N THR A 70 11.31 0.15 -7.55
CA THR A 70 11.50 -1.31 -7.67
C THR A 70 10.20 -2.08 -7.69
N THR A 71 9.24 -1.67 -6.88
CA THR A 71 7.94 -2.35 -6.74
C THR A 71 6.91 -1.39 -6.16
N THR A 72 5.69 -1.47 -6.67
CA THR A 72 4.48 -0.99 -6.00
C THR A 72 3.62 -2.20 -5.64
N SER A 73 2.94 -2.14 -4.50
CA SER A 73 1.94 -3.14 -4.12
C SER A 73 0.71 -2.49 -3.48
N PHE A 74 -0.44 -3.11 -3.69
CA PHE A 74 -1.70 -2.76 -3.05
C PHE A 74 -2.11 -3.87 -2.11
N LEU A 75 -2.40 -3.51 -0.86
CA LEU A 75 -2.77 -4.45 0.20
C LEU A 75 -4.09 -4.01 0.81
N THR A 76 -4.95 -4.99 1.08
CA THR A 76 -6.18 -4.78 1.85
C THR A 76 -6.00 -5.43 3.22
N TYR A 77 -6.15 -4.62 4.26
CA TYR A 77 -6.16 -5.06 5.65
C TYR A 77 -7.58 -5.06 6.20
N VAL A 78 -7.81 -5.81 7.28
CA VAL A 78 -9.05 -5.74 8.08
C VAL A 78 -8.69 -5.40 9.51
N ALA A 79 -9.34 -4.36 10.05
CA ALA A 79 -9.22 -4.00 11.47
C ALA A 79 -10.02 -4.98 12.34
N ILE A 80 -9.44 -5.43 13.43
CA ILE A 80 -10.03 -6.40 14.36
C ILE A 80 -9.89 -5.95 15.81
N ASP A 81 -10.83 -6.36 16.66
CA ASP A 81 -10.73 -6.22 18.12
C ASP A 81 -9.89 -7.34 18.76
N GLU A 82 -9.80 -7.34 20.09
CA GLU A 82 -9.07 -8.35 20.88
C GLU A 82 -9.60 -9.78 20.71
N SER A 83 -10.86 -9.94 20.28
CA SER A 83 -11.47 -11.24 19.99
C SER A 83 -11.22 -11.72 18.55
N GLY A 84 -10.58 -10.89 17.73
CA GLY A 84 -10.40 -11.14 16.30
C GLY A 84 -11.63 -10.79 15.46
N THR A 85 -12.61 -10.08 16.00
CA THR A 85 -13.83 -9.70 15.29
C THR A 85 -13.61 -8.42 14.48
N PRO A 86 -14.04 -8.34 13.20
CA PRO A 86 -13.88 -7.14 12.40
C PRO A 86 -14.58 -5.91 12.99
N VAL A 87 -13.87 -4.79 13.06
CA VAL A 87 -14.39 -3.51 13.61
C VAL A 87 -14.40 -2.41 12.56
N THR A 88 -15.29 -1.43 12.74
CA THR A 88 -15.44 -0.32 11.79
C THR A 88 -14.23 0.60 11.81
N VAL A 89 -13.84 1.10 10.64
CA VAL A 89 -12.71 2.04 10.48
C VAL A 89 -13.18 3.44 10.07
N PRO A 90 -12.39 4.50 10.32
CA PRO A 90 -12.68 5.84 9.80
C PRO A 90 -12.70 5.86 8.26
N ASN A 91 -13.40 6.84 7.68
CA ASN A 91 -13.27 7.12 6.25
C ASN A 91 -11.99 7.92 5.98
N VAL A 92 -11.34 7.68 4.84
CA VAL A 92 -10.20 8.49 4.39
C VAL A 92 -10.67 9.91 4.07
N ALA A 93 -10.12 10.90 4.77
CA ALA A 93 -10.26 12.31 4.45
C ALA A 93 -8.96 12.82 3.80
N CYS A 94 -9.10 13.65 2.77
CA CYS A 94 -8.01 14.39 2.15
C CYS A 94 -8.24 15.86 2.46
N GLU A 95 -7.40 16.46 3.29
CA GLU A 95 -7.52 17.86 3.71
C GLU A 95 -6.87 18.81 2.69
N THR A 96 -5.95 18.29 1.89
CA THR A 96 -5.22 19.03 0.86
C THR A 96 -5.45 18.47 -0.53
N GLU A 97 -5.28 19.31 -1.55
CA GLU A 97 -5.33 18.89 -2.96
C GLU A 97 -4.30 17.79 -3.25
N ALA A 98 -3.10 17.92 -2.70
CA ALA A 98 -2.03 16.93 -2.88
C ALA A 98 -2.43 15.54 -2.34
N GLU A 99 -3.15 15.47 -1.21
CA GLU A 99 -3.67 14.20 -0.69
C GLU A 99 -4.78 13.64 -1.57
N ALA A 100 -5.64 14.50 -2.12
CA ALA A 100 -6.70 14.09 -3.04
C ALA A 100 -6.14 13.51 -4.34
N GLU A 101 -5.14 14.17 -4.93
CA GLU A 101 -4.41 13.70 -6.11
C GLU A 101 -3.70 12.37 -5.83
N LEU A 102 -3.03 12.25 -4.68
CA LEU A 102 -2.32 11.05 -4.26
C LEU A 102 -3.28 9.85 -4.10
N ARG A 103 -4.46 10.11 -3.54
CA ARG A 103 -5.54 9.12 -3.40
C ARG A 103 -6.08 8.70 -4.76
N GLN A 104 -6.39 9.66 -5.63
CA GLN A 104 -6.93 9.39 -6.96
C GLN A 104 -5.96 8.54 -7.79
N SER A 105 -4.68 8.91 -7.79
CA SER A 105 -3.61 8.17 -8.47
C SER A 105 -3.47 6.73 -7.97
N ALA A 106 -3.66 6.50 -6.66
CA ALA A 106 -3.63 5.14 -6.09
C ALA A 106 -4.81 4.29 -6.56
N VAL A 107 -6.02 4.87 -6.60
CA VAL A 107 -7.22 4.19 -7.07
C VAL A 107 -7.08 3.79 -8.54
N GLU A 108 -6.66 4.73 -9.40
CA GLU A 108 -6.48 4.50 -10.83
C GLU A 108 -5.41 3.45 -11.11
N LYS A 109 -4.26 3.53 -10.41
CA LYS A 109 -3.17 2.55 -10.58
C LYS A 109 -3.61 1.14 -10.18
N ARG A 110 -4.30 0.97 -9.05
CA ARG A 110 -4.84 -0.33 -8.62
C ARG A 110 -5.82 -0.91 -9.64
N GLN A 111 -6.72 -0.08 -10.16
CA GLN A 111 -7.68 -0.50 -11.19
C GLN A 111 -6.98 -0.93 -12.49
N SER A 112 -5.99 -0.16 -12.94
CA SER A 112 -5.19 -0.50 -14.13
C SER A 112 -4.43 -1.82 -13.96
N GLU A 113 -3.83 -2.06 -12.80
CA GLU A 113 -3.12 -3.31 -12.51
C GLU A 113 -4.08 -4.50 -12.52
N LEU A 114 -5.22 -4.40 -11.85
CA LEU A 114 -6.26 -5.44 -11.86
C LEU A 114 -6.77 -5.74 -13.28
N GLN A 115 -7.02 -4.72 -14.10
CA GLN A 115 -7.43 -4.91 -15.48
C GLN A 115 -6.33 -5.62 -16.29
N SER A 116 -5.07 -5.22 -16.14
CA SER A 116 -3.96 -5.86 -16.85
C SER A 116 -3.80 -7.35 -16.50
N ILE A 117 -4.15 -7.74 -15.27
CA ILE A 117 -4.13 -9.15 -14.85
C ILE A 117 -5.28 -9.90 -15.52
N VAL A 118 -6.48 -9.33 -15.54
CA VAL A 118 -7.64 -9.92 -16.24
C VAL A 118 -7.30 -10.13 -17.71
N ASP A 119 -6.75 -9.11 -18.38
CA ASP A 119 -6.37 -9.17 -19.79
C ASP A 119 -5.28 -10.23 -20.08
N ARG A 120 -4.42 -10.56 -19.11
CA ARG A 120 -3.39 -11.62 -19.23
C ARG A 120 -3.94 -13.03 -19.03
N MET A 121 -5.12 -13.16 -18.44
CA MET A 121 -5.76 -14.45 -18.14
C MET A 121 -6.73 -14.89 -19.26
N GLU A 122 -7.10 -13.98 -20.15
CA GLU A 122 -7.85 -14.26 -21.39
C GLU A 122 -6.91 -14.68 -22.55
#